data_AF-A0A3B8WAY9-F1
#
_entry.id   AF-A0A3B8WAY9-F1
#
_cell.length_a   1.000
_cell.length_b   1.000
_cell.length_c   1.000
_cell.angle_alpha   90.00
_cell.angle_beta   90.00
_cell.angle_gamma   90.00
#
_symmetry.space_group_name_H-M   'P 1'
#
loop_
_entity.id
_entity.type
_entity.pdbx_description
1 polymer ?
#
loop_
_entity_poly.entity_id
_entity_poly.type
_entity_poly.pdbx_seq_one_letter_code
_entity_poly.pdbx_strand_id
1 'polypeptide(L)'
;PDCSFFSCGAGDIYVYAQDCMVLGIDSCFDLDIYNSFPIGQVEEVNGERRITGPADGAFISFQTKDLDWLKEVKKTDITVEDFIRATSGAFFNIPNGATEVNLNEALYGTDRYRTEYIDRGRGLF
;
A
#
# COMPACT_ATOMS: atom_id res chain seq x y z
N PRO A 1 -16.64 32.05 0.06
CA PRO A 1 -17.03 33.36 -0.47
C PRO A 1 -18.32 33.21 -1.29
N ASP A 2 -19.42 33.72 -0.73
CA ASP A 2 -20.77 33.89 -1.29
C ASP A 2 -21.42 32.71 -2.04
N CYS A 3 -21.99 31.77 -1.28
CA CYS A 3 -23.00 30.83 -1.79
C CYS A 3 -24.34 31.08 -1.07
N SER A 4 -25.43 31.10 -1.84
CA SER A 4 -26.81 30.96 -1.34
C SER A 4 -27.37 29.63 -1.84
N PHE A 5 -28.32 29.05 -1.10
CA PHE A 5 -28.83 27.67 -1.26
C PHE A 5 -29.26 27.27 -2.70
N PHE A 6 -29.50 28.24 -3.59
CA PHE A 6 -29.92 28.00 -4.99
C PHE A 6 -28.97 28.56 -6.05
N SER A 7 -27.79 29.09 -5.67
CA SER A 7 -26.85 29.66 -6.61
C SER A 7 -25.43 29.58 -6.06
N CYS A 8 -24.68 28.59 -6.55
CA CYS A 8 -23.23 28.64 -6.59
C CYS A 8 -22.85 28.63 -8.08
N GLY A 9 -21.99 29.57 -8.49
CA GLY A 9 -21.44 29.58 -9.85
C GLY A 9 -20.63 28.31 -10.12
N ALA A 10 -20.59 27.87 -11.37
CA ALA A 10 -19.73 26.76 -11.78
C ALA A 10 -18.28 27.07 -11.40
N GLY A 11 -17.72 26.26 -10.51
CA GLY A 11 -16.37 26.36 -10.01
C GLY A 11 -15.96 25.04 -9.38
N ASP A 12 -14.67 24.74 -9.41
CA ASP A 12 -14.15 23.50 -8.87
C ASP A 12 -14.24 23.52 -7.33
N ILE A 13 -14.82 22.47 -6.75
CA ILE A 13 -14.80 22.25 -5.31
C ILE A 13 -13.55 21.41 -5.01
N TYR A 14 -12.55 22.05 -4.41
CA TYR A 14 -11.37 21.36 -3.92
C TYR A 14 -11.61 20.88 -2.49
N VAL A 15 -11.67 19.56 -2.32
CA VAL A 15 -11.85 18.93 -1.01
C VAL A 15 -10.50 18.39 -0.55
N TYR A 16 -10.05 18.84 0.61
CA TYR A 16 -8.81 18.39 1.24
C TYR A 16 -9.15 17.65 2.52
N ALA A 17 -8.49 16.51 2.75
CA ALA A 17 -8.55 15.84 4.04
C ALA A 17 -7.70 16.65 5.05
N GLN A 18 -8.27 17.01 6.19
CA GLN A 18 -7.55 17.59 7.32
C GLN A 18 -7.79 16.69 8.53
N ASP A 19 -6.72 16.19 9.16
CA ASP A 19 -6.79 15.31 10.33
C ASP A 19 -7.80 14.16 10.16
N CYS A 20 -7.68 13.41 9.06
CA CYS A 20 -8.59 12.30 8.71
C CYS A 20 -10.04 12.72 8.43
N MET A 21 -10.37 14.01 8.35
CA MET A 21 -11.73 14.46 8.07
C MET A 21 -11.86 14.98 6.64
N VAL A 22 -12.83 14.43 5.91
CA VAL A 22 -13.22 14.86 4.56
C VAL A 22 -14.71 15.19 4.60
N LEU A 23 -15.06 16.49 4.44
CA LEU A 23 -16.45 16.97 4.51
C LEU A 23 -17.21 16.54 5.79
N GLY A 24 -16.50 16.38 6.91
CA GLY A 24 -17.07 15.93 8.19
C GLY A 24 -17.24 14.42 8.32
N ILE A 25 -16.74 13.63 7.36
CA ILE A 25 -16.69 12.18 7.42
C ILE A 25 -15.26 11.76 7.79
N ASP A 26 -15.14 10.81 8.72
CA ASP A 26 -13.85 10.20 9.07
C ASP A 26 -13.36 9.31 7.91
N SER A 27 -12.14 9.56 7.46
CA SER A 27 -11.46 8.87 6.37
C SER A 27 -10.21 8.13 6.84
N CYS A 28 -9.95 8.07 8.15
CA CYS A 28 -8.96 7.16 8.71
C CYS A 28 -9.62 5.84 9.10
N PHE A 29 -9.26 4.81 8.36
CA PHE A 29 -9.76 3.47 8.58
C PHE A 29 -8.78 2.69 9.46
N ASP A 30 -9.31 1.92 10.40
CA ASP A 30 -8.50 1.03 11.24
C ASP A 30 -7.72 0.06 10.35
N LEU A 31 -6.46 -0.20 10.67
CA LEU A 31 -5.65 -1.16 9.92
C LEU A 31 -5.86 -2.60 10.42
N ASP A 32 -6.40 -2.79 11.62
CA ASP A 32 -6.58 -4.10 12.25
C ASP A 32 -7.67 -4.95 11.55
N ILE A 33 -8.54 -4.31 10.76
CA ILE A 33 -9.59 -5.00 9.98
C ILE A 33 -9.02 -5.66 8.71
N TYR A 34 -7.82 -5.29 8.27
CA TYR A 34 -7.20 -5.90 7.08
C TYR A 34 -6.39 -7.12 7.47
N ASN A 35 -6.98 -8.31 7.33
CA ASN A 35 -6.28 -9.56 7.63
C ASN A 35 -5.22 -9.91 6.59
N SER A 36 -5.23 -9.25 5.43
CA SER A 36 -4.19 -9.37 4.41
C SER A 36 -4.13 -8.11 3.55
N PHE A 37 -2.91 -7.68 3.24
CA PHE A 37 -2.67 -6.45 2.49
C PHE A 37 -2.01 -6.76 1.13
N PRO A 38 -2.70 -6.52 0.01
CA PRO A 38 -2.14 -6.79 -1.31
C PRO A 38 -1.07 -5.76 -1.66
N ILE A 39 0.11 -6.23 -2.05
CA ILE A 39 1.22 -5.38 -2.52
C ILE A 39 1.52 -5.79 -3.96
N GLY A 40 1.17 -4.92 -4.90
CA GLY A 40 1.28 -5.17 -6.34
C GLY A 40 0.29 -4.33 -7.14
N GLN A 41 0.25 -4.59 -8.44
CA GLN A 41 -0.82 -4.11 -9.29
C GLN A 41 -2.09 -4.89 -8.95
N VAL A 42 -3.14 -4.20 -8.55
CA VAL A 42 -4.43 -4.81 -8.25
C VAL A 42 -5.42 -4.45 -9.34
N GLU A 43 -5.98 -5.45 -9.99
CA GLU A 43 -6.99 -5.29 -11.04
C GLU A 43 -8.20 -6.16 -10.74
N GLU A 44 -9.33 -5.86 -11.38
CA GLU A 44 -10.53 -6.67 -11.29
C GLU A 44 -10.53 -7.73 -12.39
N VAL A 45 -10.46 -9.00 -12.00
CA VAL A 45 -10.48 -10.15 -12.91
C VAL A 45 -11.70 -11.01 -12.57
N ASN A 46 -12.66 -11.10 -13.49
CA ASN A 46 -13.93 -11.82 -13.30
C ASN A 46 -14.77 -11.33 -12.09
N GLY A 47 -14.77 -10.03 -11.82
CA GLY A 47 -15.51 -9.46 -10.69
C GLY A 47 -14.80 -9.57 -9.33
N GLU A 48 -13.59 -10.12 -9.30
CA GLU A 48 -12.78 -10.22 -8.09
C GLU A 48 -11.49 -9.40 -8.23
N ARG A 49 -11.18 -8.59 -7.23
CA ARG A 49 -9.89 -7.89 -7.16
C ARG A 49 -8.77 -8.87 -6.87
N ARG A 50 -7.76 -8.89 -7.73
CA ARG A 50 -6.61 -9.78 -7.62
C ARG A 50 -5.33 -9.03 -7.97
N ILE A 51 -4.23 -9.49 -7.37
CA ILE A 51 -2.89 -9.04 -7.75
C ILE A 51 -2.58 -9.64 -9.12
N THR A 52 -2.48 -8.80 -10.15
CA THR A 52 -2.19 -9.22 -11.54
C THR A 52 -0.75 -8.97 -11.94
N GLY A 53 -0.03 -8.11 -11.22
CA GLY A 53 1.35 -7.78 -11.51
C GLY A 53 2.14 -7.32 -10.27
N PRO A 54 3.47 -7.30 -10.37
CA PRO A 54 4.32 -6.76 -9.32
C PRO A 54 4.22 -5.22 -9.25
N ALA A 55 4.48 -4.67 -8.08
CA ALA A 55 4.75 -3.24 -7.94
C ALA A 55 6.26 -3.01 -7.91
N ASP A 56 6.72 -2.08 -8.73
CA ASP A 56 8.14 -1.73 -8.80
C ASP A 56 8.62 -1.07 -7.50
N GLY A 57 9.78 -1.52 -6.99
CA GLY A 57 10.43 -0.94 -5.81
C GLY A 57 10.06 -1.57 -4.47
N ALA A 58 9.14 -2.55 -4.45
CA ALA A 58 8.87 -3.32 -3.23
C ALA A 58 10.06 -4.23 -2.92
N PHE A 59 10.59 -4.16 -1.69
CA PHE A 59 11.69 -5.04 -1.27
C PHE A 59 11.62 -5.36 0.23
N ILE A 60 12.13 -6.54 0.57
CA ILE A 60 12.38 -7.00 1.93
C ILE A 60 13.86 -7.36 2.02
N SER A 61 14.55 -6.86 3.04
CA SER A 61 15.96 -7.16 3.28
C SER A 61 16.22 -7.45 4.75
N PHE A 62 17.06 -8.45 5.01
CA PHE A 62 17.54 -8.80 6.33
C PHE A 62 19.07 -8.80 6.31
N GLN A 63 19.68 -7.98 7.15
CA GLN A 63 21.14 -7.88 7.19
C GLN A 63 21.65 -7.86 8.62
N THR A 64 22.63 -8.72 8.91
CA THR A 64 23.24 -8.86 10.23
C THR A 64 24.45 -7.94 10.42
N LYS A 65 24.81 -7.20 9.38
CA LYS A 65 25.92 -6.24 9.35
C LYS A 65 25.47 -5.02 8.58
N ASP A 66 26.13 -3.90 8.86
CA ASP A 66 25.97 -2.74 8.03
C ASP A 66 26.52 -2.99 6.62
N LEU A 67 25.76 -2.57 5.62
CA LEU A 67 26.08 -2.73 4.21
C LEU A 67 25.85 -1.41 3.49
N ASP A 68 26.65 -1.15 2.47
CA ASP A 68 26.47 0.00 1.59
C ASP A 68 25.66 -0.46 0.38
N TRP A 69 24.45 0.09 0.21
CA TRP A 69 23.54 -0.26 -0.88
C TRP A 69 23.70 0.72 -2.03
N LEU A 70 23.74 0.22 -3.25
CA LEU A 70 23.71 1.06 -4.43
C LEU A 70 22.30 1.62 -4.63
N LYS A 71 22.15 2.96 -4.65
CA LYS A 71 20.85 3.62 -4.84
C LYS A 71 20.23 3.29 -6.21
N GLU A 72 21.06 3.31 -7.26
CA GLU A 72 20.63 3.07 -8.64
C GLU A 72 21.36 1.85 -9.22
N VAL A 73 20.76 0.67 -9.07
CA VAL A 73 21.35 -0.62 -9.48
C VAL A 73 21.63 -0.76 -10.98
N LYS A 74 21.07 0.13 -11.82
CA LYS A 74 21.27 0.14 -13.28
C LYS A 74 22.38 1.10 -13.73
N LYS A 75 22.95 1.90 -12.82
CA LYS A 75 24.03 2.85 -13.13
C LYS A 75 25.31 2.09 -13.50
N THR A 76 25.98 2.53 -14.56
CA THR A 76 27.20 1.88 -15.08
C THR A 76 28.50 2.49 -14.58
N ASP A 77 28.49 3.79 -14.26
CA ASP A 77 29.66 4.51 -13.72
C ASP A 77 29.42 4.77 -12.23
N ILE A 78 29.79 3.79 -11.41
CA ILE A 78 29.51 3.76 -9.98
C ILE A 78 30.61 4.50 -9.21
N THR A 79 30.21 5.50 -8.43
CA THR A 79 31.08 6.24 -7.51
C THR A 79 30.68 6.01 -6.05
N VAL A 80 31.51 6.47 -5.11
CA VAL A 80 31.29 6.21 -3.68
C VAL A 80 30.01 6.91 -3.16
N GLU A 81 29.63 8.02 -3.79
CA GLU A 81 28.46 8.84 -3.45
C GLU A 81 27.12 8.17 -3.84
N ASP A 82 27.18 7.18 -4.73
CA ASP A 82 26.01 6.41 -5.18
C ASP A 82 25.54 5.40 -4.13
N PHE A 83 26.35 5.16 -3.10
CA PHE A 83 26.02 4.24 -2.03
C PHE A 83 25.25 4.95 -0.91
N ILE A 84 24.33 4.20 -0.29
CA ILE A 84 23.68 4.57 0.97
C ILE A 84 24.06 3.56 2.05
N ARG A 85 24.51 4.06 3.20
CA ARG A 85 24.82 3.22 4.36
C ARG A 85 23.52 2.69 4.96
N ALA A 86 23.29 1.38 4.85
CA ALA A 86 22.19 0.70 5.51
C ALA A 86 22.72 -0.05 6.73
N THR A 87 22.15 0.22 7.91
CA THR A 87 22.57 -0.39 9.18
C THR A 87 22.09 -1.83 9.32
N SER A 88 22.71 -2.64 10.17
CA SER A 88 22.18 -3.97 10.49
C SER A 88 20.70 -3.90 10.92
N GLY A 89 19.84 -4.73 10.35
CA GLY A 89 18.40 -4.71 10.61
C GLY A 89 17.55 -5.44 9.58
N ALA A 90 16.24 -5.35 9.76
CA ALA A 90 15.24 -5.76 8.79
C ALA A 90 14.62 -4.50 8.15
N PHE A 91 14.57 -4.46 6.83
CA PHE A 91 14.03 -3.36 6.06
C PHE A 91 12.90 -3.87 5.19
N PHE A 92 11.81 -3.13 5.18
CA PHE A 92 10.67 -3.39 4.33
C PHE A 92 10.22 -2.07 3.70
N ASN A 93 10.23 -2.04 2.37
CA ASN A 93 9.77 -0.88 1.61
C ASN A 93 8.51 -1.24 0.82
N ILE A 94 7.46 -0.46 1.01
CA ILE A 94 6.24 -0.50 0.21
C ILE A 94 6.22 0.79 -0.63
N PRO A 95 6.32 0.70 -1.97
CA PRO A 95 6.25 1.88 -2.83
C PRO A 95 4.88 2.55 -2.75
N ASN A 96 4.86 3.87 -2.95
CA ASN A 96 3.60 4.58 -3.15
C ASN A 96 2.88 4.02 -4.38
N GLY A 97 1.58 3.72 -4.24
CA GLY A 97 0.78 3.12 -5.31
C GLY A 97 0.96 1.60 -5.48
N ALA A 98 1.83 0.96 -4.69
CA ALA A 98 1.93 -0.50 -4.66
C ALA A 98 0.75 -1.17 -3.94
N THR A 99 -0.10 -0.38 -3.28
CA THR A 99 -1.19 -0.87 -2.45
C THR A 99 -2.41 -0.01 -2.74
N GLU A 100 -3.54 -0.66 -3.02
CA GLU A 100 -4.79 0.03 -3.31
C GLU A 100 -5.92 -0.61 -2.49
N VAL A 101 -6.64 0.23 -1.75
CA VAL A 101 -7.79 -0.17 -0.94
C VAL A 101 -9.01 0.59 -1.46
N ASN A 102 -10.07 -0.14 -1.76
CA ASN A 102 -11.34 0.50 -2.13
C ASN A 102 -12.18 0.84 -0.87
N LEU A 103 -13.24 1.63 -1.02
CA LEU A 103 -14.06 2.03 0.12
C LEU A 103 -14.72 0.85 0.85
N ASN A 104 -15.06 -0.23 0.14
CA ASN A 104 -15.68 -1.39 0.76
C ASN A 104 -14.69 -2.12 1.69
N GLU A 105 -13.47 -2.35 1.20
CA GLU A 105 -12.37 -2.91 2.00
C GLU A 105 -11.98 -1.96 3.13
N ALA A 106 -12.10 -0.64 2.92
CA ALA A 106 -11.83 0.34 3.96
C ALA A 106 -12.81 0.27 5.14
N LEU A 107 -14.07 -0.08 4.86
CA LEU A 107 -15.12 -0.15 5.87
C LEU A 107 -15.23 -1.53 6.54
N TYR A 108 -14.97 -2.59 5.78
CA TYR A 108 -15.20 -3.97 6.22
C TYR A 108 -13.93 -4.80 6.37
N GLY A 109 -12.79 -4.26 5.96
CA GLY A 109 -11.52 -4.96 5.94
C GLY A 109 -11.37 -5.91 4.77
N THR A 110 -10.32 -6.73 4.85
CA THR A 110 -10.02 -7.79 3.87
C THR A 110 -9.96 -9.14 4.57
N ASP A 111 -10.44 -10.16 3.87
CA ASP A 111 -10.26 -11.53 4.32
C ASP A 111 -8.79 -11.95 4.27
N ARG A 112 -8.44 -12.89 5.14
CA ARG A 112 -7.09 -13.46 5.16
C ARG A 112 -6.86 -14.30 3.91
N TYR A 113 -5.83 -13.95 3.14
CA TYR A 113 -5.38 -14.81 2.04
C TYR A 113 -4.87 -16.16 2.58
N ARG A 114 -5.13 -17.23 1.84
CA ARG A 114 -4.70 -18.58 2.22
C ARG A 114 -3.17 -18.62 2.37
N THR A 115 -2.69 -19.02 3.55
CA THR A 115 -1.26 -19.08 3.88
C THR A 115 -0.66 -20.49 3.82
N GLU A 116 -1.50 -21.53 3.69
CA GLU A 116 -1.07 -22.93 3.62
C GLU A 116 -1.91 -23.69 2.58
N TYR A 117 -1.26 -24.55 1.77
CA TYR A 117 -1.92 -25.38 0.75
C TYR A 117 -2.50 -26.69 1.29
N ILE A 118 -2.15 -27.07 2.52
CA ILE A 118 -2.63 -28.28 3.20
C ILE A 118 -3.61 -27.84 4.29
N ASP A 119 -4.85 -28.33 4.22
CA ASP A 119 -5.80 -28.16 5.34
C ASP A 119 -5.41 -29.12 6.46
N ARG A 120 -4.60 -28.66 7.41
CA ARG A 120 -4.32 -29.44 8.62
C ARG A 120 -5.62 -29.66 9.38
N GLY A 121 -6.01 -30.93 9.57
CA GLY A 121 -7.16 -31.30 10.40
C GLY A 121 -8.49 -31.52 9.68
N ARG A 122 -8.56 -31.51 8.33
CA ARG A 122 -9.71 -32.05 7.59
C ARG A 122 -9.44 -33.49 7.17
N GLY A 123 -10.10 -34.45 7.82
CA GLY A 123 -10.04 -35.89 7.47
C GLY A 123 -8.81 -36.66 8.01
N LEU A 124 -8.11 -36.10 8.99
CA LEU A 124 -7.04 -36.80 9.73
C LEU A 124 -7.39 -36.91 11.22
N PHE A 125 -8.58 -37.45 11.52
CA PHE A 125 -8.94 -38.32 12.65
C PHE A 125 -10.25 -39.02 12.31
#